data_AF-A0AAX4EZ18-F1
#
_entry.id   AF-A0AAX4EZ18-F1
#
_cell.length_a   1.000
_cell.length_b   1.000
_cell.length_c   1.000
_cell.angle_alpha   90.00
_cell.angle_beta   90.00
_cell.angle_gamma   90.00
#
_symmetry.space_group_name_H-M   'P 1'
#
loop_
_entity.id
_entity.type
_entity.pdbx_description
1 polymer ?
#
loop_
_entity_poly.entity_id
_entity_poly.type
_entity_poly.pdbx_seq_one_letter_code
_entity_poly.pdbx_strand_id
1 'polypeptide(L)' 'MRLLTFSFLSLLLIISGCKEEAKTTQWYKDHPDELKAVYEKCQKTGDASDNCKNANEAHYQIQQLNAPTPDLNS' A
#
# COMPACT_ATOMS: atom_id res chain seq x y z
N MET A 1 -7.50 5.07 51.63
CA MET A 1 -6.57 5.63 50.62
C MET A 1 -5.47 4.60 50.39
N ARG A 2 -5.01 4.52 49.13
CA ARG A 2 -3.84 3.78 48.66
C ARG A 2 -4.06 2.29 48.34
N LEU A 3 -4.04 2.03 47.02
CA LEU A 3 -3.35 0.93 46.35
C LEU A 3 -4.17 -0.26 45.81
N LEU A 4 -5.48 -0.12 45.54
CA LEU A 4 -6.25 -1.20 44.88
C LEU A 4 -6.96 -0.81 43.58
N THR A 5 -6.63 0.33 42.95
CA THR A 5 -7.40 0.84 41.79
C THR A 5 -6.56 1.22 40.56
N PHE A 6 -5.35 0.68 40.39
CA PHE A 6 -4.51 1.04 39.23
C PHE A 6 -3.72 -0.14 38.65
N SER A 7 -4.35 -1.30 38.43
CA SER A 7 -3.65 -2.44 37.79
C SER A 7 -4.46 -3.22 36.75
N PHE A 8 -5.42 -2.58 36.08
CA PHE A 8 -6.20 -3.23 35.01
C PHE A 8 -6.47 -2.33 33.80
N LEU A 9 -5.60 -1.37 33.48
CA LEU A 9 -5.81 -0.50 32.32
C LEU A 9 -4.57 -0.32 31.44
N SER A 10 -3.81 -1.39 31.22
CA SER A 10 -2.60 -1.34 30.39
C SER A 10 -2.52 -2.44 29.32
N LEU A 11 -3.66 -2.97 28.86
CA LEU A 11 -3.67 -4.07 27.87
C LEU A 11 -4.63 -3.86 26.70
N LEU A 12 -4.59 -2.70 26.04
CA LEU A 12 -5.44 -2.45 24.86
C LEU A 12 -4.72 -1.92 23.61
N LEU A 13 -3.39 -2.03 23.49
CA LEU A 13 -2.67 -1.44 22.34
C LEU A 13 -1.90 -2.41 21.45
N ILE A 14 -2.26 -3.70 21.41
CA ILE A 14 -1.65 -4.62 20.42
C ILE A 14 -2.73 -5.24 19.53
N ILE A 15 -3.36 -4.42 18.70
CA ILE A 15 -4.04 -4.91 17.48
C ILE A 15 -3.43 -4.30 16.22
N SER A 16 -2.21 -3.74 16.28
CA SER A 16 -1.46 -3.28 15.10
C SER A 16 -0.79 -4.46 14.35
N GLY A 17 -1.51 -5.57 14.19
CA GLY A 17 -0.95 -6.84 13.71
C GLY A 17 -1.73 -7.55 12.61
N CYS A 18 -2.92 -7.09 12.23
CA CYS A 18 -3.51 -7.55 10.98
C CYS A 18 -2.81 -6.80 9.84
N LYS A 19 -1.81 -7.45 9.22
CA LYS A 19 -1.38 -7.02 7.88
C LYS A 19 -2.63 -7.04 7.01
N GLU A 20 -2.91 -5.90 6.38
CA GLU A 20 -3.94 -5.84 5.36
C GLU A 20 -3.68 -6.95 4.34
N GLU A 21 -4.74 -7.67 3.94
CA GLU A 21 -4.60 -8.70 2.92
C GLU A 21 -4.03 -8.07 1.64
N ALA A 22 -2.96 -8.67 1.12
CA ALA A 22 -2.30 -8.17 -0.05
C ALA A 22 -3.21 -8.32 -1.28
N LYS A 23 -3.55 -7.19 -1.91
CA LYS A 23 -4.22 -7.14 -3.20
C LYS A 23 -3.21 -7.44 -4.30
N THR A 24 -3.65 -8.12 -5.36
CA THR A 24 -2.78 -8.47 -6.48
C THR A 24 -2.51 -7.27 -7.39
N THR A 25 -1.46 -7.34 -8.20
CA THR A 25 -1.19 -6.36 -9.26
C THR A 25 -2.40 -6.19 -10.20
N GLN A 26 -3.10 -7.28 -10.52
CA GLN A 26 -4.29 -7.23 -11.38
C GLN A 26 -5.45 -6.49 -10.72
N TRP A 27 -5.70 -6.70 -9.41
CA TRP A 27 -6.71 -5.96 -8.67
C TRP A 27 -6.53 -4.45 -8.84
N TYR A 28 -5.31 -3.96 -8.65
CA TYR A 28 -5.02 -2.53 -8.79
C TYR A 28 -5.21 -1.99 -10.20
N LYS A 29 -4.96 -2.79 -11.24
CA LYS A 29 -5.27 -2.37 -12.62
C LYS A 29 -6.78 -2.24 -12.86
N ASP A 30 -7.56 -3.13 -12.26
CA ASP A 30 -9.02 -3.15 -12.39
C ASP A 30 -9.69 -2.08 -11.48
N HIS A 31 -8.94 -1.52 -10.51
CA HIS A 31 -9.42 -0.55 -9.51
C HIS A 31 -8.53 0.71 -9.51
N PRO A 32 -8.64 1.59 -10.51
CA PRO A 32 -7.72 2.72 -10.71
C PRO A 32 -7.75 3.76 -9.58
N ASP A 33 -8.90 3.99 -8.95
CA ASP A 33 -9.02 4.92 -7.83
C ASP A 33 -8.29 4.40 -6.58
N GLU A 34 -8.39 3.10 -6.31
CA GLU A 34 -7.69 2.45 -5.22
C GLU A 34 -6.18 2.39 -5.49
N LEU A 35 -5.79 2.05 -6.72
CA LEU A 35 -4.40 2.13 -7.17
C LEU A 35 -3.82 3.52 -6.93
N LYS A 36 -4.52 4.59 -7.34
CA LYS A 36 -4.05 5.96 -7.14
C LYS A 36 -3.79 6.26 -5.66
N ALA A 37 -4.77 5.97 -4.81
CA ALA A 37 -4.66 6.24 -3.37
C ALA A 37 -3.51 5.45 -2.71
N VAL A 38 -3.39 4.16 -3.02
CA VAL A 38 -2.35 3.29 -2.47
C VAL A 38 -0.98 3.70 -3.01
N TYR A 39 -0.84 3.89 -4.32
CA TYR A 39 0.42 4.33 -4.95
C TYR A 39 0.92 5.65 -4.36
N GLU A 40 0.07 6.68 -4.25
CA GLU A 40 0.44 7.97 -3.64
C GLU A 40 0.93 7.81 -2.20
N LYS A 41 0.27 6.97 -1.40
CA LYS A 41 0.71 6.63 -0.04
C LYS A 41 2.08 5.93 -0.06
N CYS A 42 2.30 4.97 -0.96
CA CYS A 42 3.56 4.25 -1.09
C CYS A 42 4.71 5.21 -1.45
N GLN A 43 4.50 6.11 -2.40
CA GLN A 43 5.50 7.11 -2.80
C GLN A 43 5.86 8.06 -1.65
N LYS A 44 4.87 8.45 -0.84
CA LYS A 44 5.08 9.36 0.30
C LYS A 44 5.83 8.70 1.48
N THR A 45 5.56 7.42 1.73
CA THR A 45 6.02 6.72 2.94
C THR A 45 7.25 5.85 2.72
N GLY A 46 7.50 5.41 1.48
CA GLY A 46 8.52 4.40 1.19
C GLY A 46 8.15 3.02 1.74
N ASP A 47 6.85 2.74 1.97
CA ASP A 47 6.38 1.45 2.47
C ASP A 47 6.76 0.31 1.49
N ALA A 48 7.31 -0.77 2.06
CA ALA A 48 7.74 -1.97 1.35
C ALA A 48 6.74 -3.14 1.49
N SER A 49 5.51 -2.86 1.92
CA SER A 49 4.42 -3.82 1.98
C SER A 49 4.11 -4.45 0.61
N ASP A 50 3.51 -5.63 0.61
CA ASP A 50 3.15 -6.31 -0.64
C ASP A 50 2.11 -5.52 -1.44
N ASN A 51 1.22 -4.78 -0.75
CA ASN A 51 0.32 -3.81 -1.39
C ASN A 51 1.10 -2.72 -2.13
N CYS A 52 2.16 -2.16 -1.54
CA CYS A 52 2.99 -1.18 -2.23
C CYS A 52 3.79 -1.76 -3.39
N LYS A 53 4.31 -2.99 -3.27
CA LYS A 53 4.95 -3.67 -4.41
C LYS A 53 3.99 -3.83 -5.58
N ASN A 54 2.80 -4.35 -5.31
CA ASN A 54 1.80 -4.65 -6.33
C ASN A 54 1.20 -3.38 -6.95
N ALA A 55 0.97 -2.32 -6.16
CA ALA A 55 0.51 -1.03 -6.66
C ALA A 55 1.57 -0.34 -7.54
N ASN A 56 2.85 -0.35 -7.12
CA ASN A 56 3.94 0.20 -7.93
C ASN A 56 4.10 -0.57 -9.26
N GLU A 57 3.99 -1.89 -9.22
CA GLU A 57 4.04 -2.72 -10.43
C GLU A 57 2.86 -2.41 -11.37
N ALA A 58 1.64 -2.32 -10.84
CA ALA A 58 0.46 -1.99 -11.64
C ALA A 58 0.61 -0.61 -12.31
N HIS A 59 1.05 0.40 -11.54
CA HIS A 59 1.32 1.73 -12.07
C HIS A 59 2.38 1.70 -13.18
N TYR A 60 3.49 1.00 -12.97
CA TYR A 60 4.54 0.85 -13.98
C TYR A 60 4.03 0.20 -15.27
N GLN A 61 3.28 -0.90 -15.16
CA GLN A 61 2.75 -1.60 -16.33
C GLN A 61 1.75 -0.73 -17.12
N ILE A 62 0.91 0.05 -16.43
CA ILE A 62 0.01 1.02 -17.06
C ILE A 62 0.81 2.10 -17.81
N GLN A 63 1.92 2.59 -17.23
CA GLN A 63 2.79 3.56 -17.91
C GLN A 63 3.44 2.97 -19.17
N GLN A 64 3.92 1.73 -19.11
CA GLN A 64 4.53 1.07 -20.27
C GLN A 64 3.52 0.85 -21.41
N LEU A 65 2.28 0.44 -21.09
CA LEU A 65 1.23 0.28 -22.10
C LEU A 65 0.89 1.58 -22.84
N ASN A 66 1.07 2.72 -22.17
CA ASN A 66 0.80 4.04 -22.73
C ASN A 66 2.06 4.74 -23.26
N ALA A 67 3.22 4.07 -23.25
CA ALA A 67 4.47 4.67 -23.68
C ALA A 67 4.47 4.88 -25.21
N PRO A 68 5.00 6.01 -25.71
CA PRO A 68 5.16 6.21 -27.15
C PRO A 68 6.16 5.19 -27.72
N THR A 69 5.88 4.67 -28.92
CA THR A 69 6.82 3.82 -29.64
C THR A 69 8.06 4.64 -30.01
N PRO A 70 9.29 4.21 -29.66
CA PRO A 70 10.50 4.91 -30.07
C PRO A 70 10.62 4.93 -31.60
N ASP A 71 10.89 6.12 -32.17
CA ASP A 71 11.32 6.22 -33.57
C ASP A 71 12.79 5.85 -33.65
N LEU A 72 13.11 4.77 -34.38
CA LEU A 72 14.47 4.25 -34.53
C LEU A 72 15.15 4.71 -35.83
N ASN A 73 14.50 5.58 -36.62
CA ASN A 73 14.99 5.99 -37.94
C ASN A 73 15.65 7.39 -37.96
N SER A 74 16.23 7.84 -36.83
CA SER A 74 16.89 9.15 -36.70
C SER A 74 18.28 9.20 -37.35
#